data_AF-A0A4R1QRU7-F1
#
_entry.id   AF-A0A4R1QRU7-F1
#
_cell.length_a   1.000
_cell.length_b   1.000
_cell.length_c   1.000
_cell.angle_alpha   90.00
_cell.angle_beta   90.00
_cell.angle_gamma   90.00
#
_symmetry.space_group_name_H-M   'P 1'
#
loop_
_entity.id
_entity.type
_entity.pdbx_description
1 polymer ?
#
loop_
_entity_poly.entity_id
_entity_poly.type
_entity_poly.pdbx_seq_one_letter_code
_entity_poly.pdbx_strand_id
1 'polypeptide(L)'
;MIEKTIELAKEIRDEPTQLHVIAGILTATDKFIDEEYAKKVKEWIKMTKVIRLFEQEKEEAVKEAEKQKAIEIAKNLLDVLPIHEIAKRTRLTVAEVADLAKEMGK
;
A
#
# COMPACT_ATOMS: atom_id res chain seq x y z
N MET A 1 5.91 4.00 -29.72
CA MET A 1 6.85 2.98 -29.20
C MET A 1 6.39 2.46 -27.86
N ILE A 2 6.12 3.35 -26.90
CA ILE A 2 5.69 2.99 -25.54
C ILE A 2 4.32 2.33 -25.49
N GLU A 3 3.36 2.74 -26.32
CA GLU A 3 2.08 2.02 -26.45
C GLU A 3 2.27 0.54 -26.74
N LYS A 4 3.12 0.19 -27.72
CA LYS A 4 3.45 -1.20 -28.03
C LYS A 4 4.15 -1.90 -26.88
N THR A 5 5.02 -1.21 -26.15
CA THR A 5 5.68 -1.76 -24.95
C THR A 5 4.67 -2.06 -23.85
N ILE A 6 3.68 -1.18 -23.66
CA ILE A 6 2.60 -1.37 -22.69
C ILE A 6 1.67 -2.51 -23.14
N GLU A 7 1.33 -2.61 -24.42
CA GLU A 7 0.56 -3.73 -24.97
C GLU A 7 1.28 -5.06 -24.76
N LEU A 8 2.59 -5.12 -25.00
CA LEU A 8 3.39 -6.31 -24.73
C LEU A 8 3.44 -6.65 -23.24
N ALA A 9 3.54 -5.65 -22.37
CA ALA A 9 3.49 -5.87 -20.93
C ALA A 9 2.12 -6.42 -20.47
N LYS A 10 1.03 -6.09 -21.17
CA LYS A 10 -0.32 -6.63 -20.89
C LYS A 10 -0.46 -8.13 -21.20
N GLU A 11 0.42 -8.69 -22.02
CA GLU A 11 0.43 -10.13 -22.33
C GLU A 11 1.15 -10.97 -21.25
N ILE A 12 1.81 -10.33 -20.27
CA ILE A 12 2.43 -11.02 -19.14
C ILE A 12 1.32 -11.62 -18.26
N ARG A 13 1.34 -12.96 -18.10
CA ARG A 13 0.32 -13.70 -17.34
C ARG A 13 0.45 -13.56 -15.84
N ASP A 14 1.69 -13.44 -15.35
CA ASP A 14 1.97 -13.26 -13.93
C ASP A 14 1.64 -11.81 -13.55
N GLU A 15 0.56 -11.63 -12.79
CA GLU A 15 0.04 -10.30 -12.44
C GLU A 15 1.06 -9.44 -11.66
N PRO A 16 1.82 -9.97 -10.68
CA PRO A 16 2.85 -9.19 -9.99
C PRO A 16 3.97 -8.71 -10.95
N THR A 17 4.45 -9.59 -11.83
CA THR A 17 5.49 -9.23 -12.82
C THR A 17 4.96 -8.23 -13.84
N GLN A 18 3.74 -8.44 -14.33
CA GLN A 18 3.06 -7.53 -15.24
C GLN A 18 2.99 -6.11 -14.64
N LEU A 19 2.58 -6.02 -13.38
CA LEU A 19 2.46 -4.77 -12.66
C LEU A 19 3.82 -4.09 -12.47
N HIS A 20 4.84 -4.85 -12.10
CA HIS A 20 6.20 -4.32 -11.91
C HIS A 20 6.79 -3.75 -13.21
N VAL A 21 6.60 -4.45 -14.34
CA VAL A 21 7.06 -4.00 -15.66
C VAL A 21 6.32 -2.71 -16.08
N ILE A 22 5.00 -2.65 -15.90
CA ILE A 22 4.21 -1.45 -16.22
C ILE A 22 4.64 -0.25 -15.35
N ALA A 23 4.89 -0.46 -14.06
CA ALA A 23 5.41 0.58 -13.16
C ALA A 23 6.80 1.08 -13.57
N GLY A 24 7.67 0.18 -14.03
CA GLY A 24 8.98 0.52 -14.59
C GLY A 24 8.88 1.37 -15.85
N ILE A 25 7.98 1.01 -16.79
CA ILE A 25 7.71 1.77 -18.01
C ILE A 25 7.19 3.17 -17.67
N LEU A 26 6.27 3.29 -16.70
CA LEU A 26 5.75 4.57 -16.23
C LEU A 26 6.86 5.45 -15.64
N THR A 27 7.69 4.88 -14.77
CA THR A 27 8.78 5.59 -14.11
C THR A 27 9.82 6.08 -15.13
N ALA A 28 10.11 5.28 -16.15
CA ALA A 28 10.96 5.70 -17.26
C ALA A 28 10.29 6.81 -18.10
N THR A 29 8.99 6.67 -18.39
CA THR A 29 8.24 7.68 -19.15
C THR A 29 8.24 9.03 -18.43
N ASP A 30 8.02 9.05 -17.11
CA ASP A 30 8.01 10.26 -16.27
C ASP A 30 9.37 10.98 -16.26
N LYS A 31 10.48 10.25 -16.41
CA LYS A 31 11.84 10.80 -16.41
C LYS A 31 12.37 11.20 -17.79
N PHE A 32 11.88 10.57 -18.86
CA PHE A 32 12.46 10.70 -20.20
C PHE A 32 11.52 11.31 -21.25
N ILE A 33 10.24 11.59 -20.91
CA ILE A 33 9.23 11.98 -21.90
C ILE A 33 8.40 13.19 -21.44
N ASP A 34 7.95 13.96 -22.44
CA ASP A 34 6.99 15.05 -22.33
C ASP A 34 5.73 14.72 -21.49
N GLU A 35 5.24 15.74 -20.79
CA GLU A 35 4.17 15.67 -19.80
C GLU A 35 2.80 15.28 -20.41
N GLU A 36 2.55 15.64 -21.67
CA GLU A 36 1.33 15.31 -22.39
C GLU A 36 1.27 13.82 -22.74
N TYR A 37 2.42 13.24 -23.13
CA TYR A 37 2.50 11.80 -23.41
C TYR A 37 2.45 10.97 -22.13
N ALA A 38 3.06 11.46 -21.03
CA ALA A 38 2.94 10.83 -19.72
C ALA A 38 1.48 10.77 -19.22
N LYS A 39 0.67 11.81 -19.51
CA LYS A 39 -0.77 11.80 -19.23
C LYS A 39 -1.52 10.73 -20.01
N LYS A 40 -1.30 10.62 -21.33
CA LYS A 40 -1.94 9.58 -22.17
C LYS A 40 -1.60 8.16 -21.70
N VAL A 41 -0.34 7.94 -21.34
CA VAL A 41 0.13 6.67 -20.77
C VAL A 41 -0.54 6.37 -19.43
N LYS A 42 -0.63 7.36 -18.53
CA LYS A 42 -1.35 7.23 -17.25
C LYS A 42 -2.84 6.92 -17.45
N GLU A 43 -3.51 7.53 -18.44
CA GLU A 43 -4.92 7.25 -18.75
C GLU A 43 -5.16 5.85 -19.31
N TRP A 44 -4.34 5.41 -20.27
CA TRP A 44 -4.44 4.05 -20.82
C TRP A 44 -4.22 2.97 -19.76
N ILE A 45 -3.32 3.23 -18.82
CA ILE A 45 -3.00 2.30 -17.74
C ILE A 45 -4.07 2.33 -16.64
N LYS A 46 -4.65 3.49 -16.30
CA LYS A 46 -5.79 3.60 -15.36
C LYS A 46 -7.03 2.82 -15.82
N MET A 47 -7.25 2.70 -17.13
CA MET A 47 -8.37 1.90 -17.67
C MET A 47 -8.13 0.39 -17.56
N THR A 48 -6.89 -0.06 -17.30
CA THR A 48 -6.58 -1.48 -17.14
C THR A 48 -6.71 -1.96 -15.69
N LYS A 49 -7.27 -3.17 -15.49
CA LYS A 49 -7.48 -3.82 -14.16
C LYS A 49 -6.22 -3.84 -13.28
N VAL A 50 -5.03 -3.77 -13.87
CA VAL A 50 -3.72 -3.77 -13.22
C VAL A 50 -3.52 -2.61 -12.23
N ILE A 51 -3.99 -1.39 -12.54
CA ILE A 51 -3.88 -0.26 -11.60
C ILE A 51 -4.81 -0.42 -10.39
N ARG A 52 -5.97 -1.04 -10.58
CA ARG A 52 -6.92 -1.25 -9.46
C ARG A 52 -6.34 -2.20 -8.42
N LEU A 53 -5.64 -3.23 -8.86
CA LEU A 53 -4.89 -4.13 -7.97
C LEU A 53 -3.75 -3.38 -7.26
N PHE A 54 -3.02 -2.50 -7.96
CA PHE A 54 -1.98 -1.67 -7.32
C PHE A 54 -2.54 -0.69 -6.29
N GLU A 55 -3.69 -0.08 -6.55
CA GLU A 55 -4.37 0.77 -5.57
C GLU A 55 -4.81 -0.04 -4.35
N GLN A 56 -5.34 -1.25 -4.55
CA GLN A 56 -5.71 -2.16 -3.47
C GLN A 56 -4.50 -2.59 -2.63
N GLU A 57 -3.40 -3.05 -3.25
CA GLU A 57 -2.19 -3.42 -2.53
C GLU A 57 -1.58 -2.23 -1.77
N LYS A 58 -1.59 -1.03 -2.37
CA LYS A 58 -1.10 0.17 -1.68
C LYS A 58 -2.00 0.54 -0.51
N GLU A 59 -3.31 0.39 -0.64
CA GLU A 59 -4.27 0.69 0.43
C GLU A 59 -4.16 -0.34 1.56
N GLU A 60 -3.96 -1.62 1.25
CA GLU A 60 -3.66 -2.67 2.23
C GLU A 60 -2.33 -2.43 2.93
N ALA A 61 -1.27 -2.10 2.21
CA ALA A 61 0.04 -1.79 2.80
C ALA A 61 -0.01 -0.55 3.71
N VAL A 62 -0.80 0.48 3.35
CA VAL A 62 -1.03 1.65 4.20
C VAL A 62 -1.82 1.27 5.44
N LYS A 63 -2.89 0.46 5.32
CA LYS A 63 -3.66 -0.02 6.47
C LYS A 63 -2.80 -0.87 7.41
N GLU A 64 -1.97 -1.76 6.87
CA GLU A 64 -1.05 -2.59 7.64
C GLU A 64 -0.03 -1.70 8.38
N ALA A 65 0.54 -0.71 7.70
CA ALA A 65 1.50 0.22 8.30
C ALA A 65 0.87 1.11 9.38
N GLU A 66 -0.36 1.59 9.18
CA GLU A 66 -1.11 2.33 10.19
C GLU A 66 -1.45 1.47 11.40
N LYS A 67 -1.88 0.22 11.17
CA LYS A 67 -2.13 -0.75 12.23
C LYS A 67 -0.86 -1.08 13.01
N GLN A 68 0.26 -1.27 12.33
CA GLN A 68 1.55 -1.55 12.97
C GLN A 68 2.00 -0.37 13.85
N LYS A 69 1.84 0.86 13.38
CA LYS A 69 2.11 2.06 14.19
C LYS A 69 1.19 2.17 15.39
N ALA A 70 -0.11 1.87 15.24
CA ALA A 70 -1.05 1.87 16.35
C ALA A 70 -0.69 0.82 17.41
N ILE A 71 -0.25 -0.37 16.97
CA ILE A 71 0.27 -1.43 17.85
C ILE A 71 1.53 -0.96 18.57
N GLU A 72 2.49 -0.37 17.88
CA GLU A 72 3.74 0.12 18.49
C GLU A 72 3.48 1.20 19.54
N ILE A 73 2.58 2.15 19.24
CA ILE A 73 2.15 3.17 20.20
C ILE A 73 1.45 2.51 21.40
N ALA A 74 0.58 1.51 21.17
CA ALA A 74 -0.08 0.79 22.26
C ALA A 74 0.93 0.09 23.17
N LYS A 75 1.93 -0.60 22.60
CA LYS A 75 3.00 -1.28 23.35
C LYS A 75 3.79 -0.31 24.23
N ASN A 76 4.12 0.87 23.73
CA ASN A 76 4.82 1.90 24.50
C ASN A 76 3.96 2.52 25.61
N LEU A 77 2.64 2.58 25.41
CA LEU A 77 1.72 3.16 26.38
C LEU A 77 1.23 2.17 27.45
N LEU A 78 1.35 0.85 27.22
CA LEU A 78 0.98 -0.19 28.19
C LEU A 78 1.70 -0.05 29.54
N ASP A 79 2.87 0.57 29.54
CA ASP A 79 3.66 0.82 30.75
C ASP A 79 3.24 2.07 31.55
N VAL A 80 2.40 2.92 30.97
CA VAL A 80 2.11 4.26 31.52
C VAL A 80 0.61 4.51 31.69
N LEU A 81 -0.22 3.91 30.84
CA LEU A 81 -1.66 4.15 30.78
C LEU A 81 -2.46 2.85 30.90
N PRO A 82 -3.70 2.91 31.44
CA PRO A 82 -4.59 1.76 31.47
C PRO A 82 -5.12 1.42 30.07
N ILE A 83 -5.39 0.12 29.84
CA ILE A 83 -5.80 -0.48 28.55
C ILE A 83 -6.94 0.30 27.87
N HIS A 84 -7.94 0.76 28.63
CA HIS A 84 -9.10 1.49 28.10
C HIS A 84 -8.72 2.85 27.48
N GLU A 85 -7.68 3.49 28.00
CA GLU A 85 -7.24 4.81 27.56
C GLU A 85 -6.31 4.71 26.35
N ILE A 86 -5.52 3.63 26.29
CA ILE A 86 -4.70 3.27 25.13
C ILE A 86 -5.60 2.97 23.93
N ALA A 87 -6.62 2.13 24.10
CA ALA A 87 -7.60 1.80 23.05
C ALA A 87 -8.22 3.06 22.42
N LYS A 88 -8.57 4.05 23.24
CA LYS A 88 -9.13 5.32 22.77
C LYS A 88 -8.14 6.16 21.96
N ARG A 89 -6.83 6.13 22.30
CA ARG A 89 -5.78 6.92 21.65
C ARG A 89 -5.23 6.27 20.38
N THR A 90 -5.10 4.94 20.37
CA THR A 90 -4.58 4.18 19.22
C THR A 90 -5.67 3.74 18.25
N ARG A 91 -6.95 3.98 18.59
CA ARG A 91 -8.14 3.50 17.86
C ARG A 91 -8.20 1.98 17.75
N LEU A 92 -7.49 1.26 18.61
CA LEU A 92 -7.59 -0.18 18.77
C LEU A 92 -8.74 -0.51 19.71
N THR A 93 -9.27 -1.73 19.62
CA THR A 93 -10.25 -2.23 20.58
C THR A 93 -9.58 -2.60 21.90
N VAL A 94 -10.35 -2.57 22.99
CA VAL A 94 -9.86 -2.97 24.33
C VAL A 94 -9.35 -4.43 24.32
N ALA A 95 -9.97 -5.29 23.51
CA ALA A 95 -9.54 -6.68 23.32
C ALA A 95 -8.17 -6.77 22.64
N GLU A 96 -7.96 -6.04 21.54
CA GLU A 96 -6.67 -6.02 20.84
C GLU A 96 -5.54 -5.50 21.74
N VAL A 97 -5.79 -4.46 22.53
CA VAL A 97 -4.79 -3.95 23.48
C VAL A 97 -4.53 -4.94 24.62
N ALA A 98 -5.55 -5.67 25.08
CA ALA A 98 -5.40 -6.69 26.11
C ALA A 98 -4.61 -7.92 25.62
N ASP A 99 -4.81 -8.33 24.37
CA ASP A 99 -4.05 -9.43 23.79
C ASP A 99 -2.59 -9.03 23.52
N LEU A 100 -2.34 -7.77 23.13
CA LEU A 100 -0.98 -7.22 23.07
C LEU A 100 -0.28 -7.21 24.44
N ALA A 101 -0.99 -6.91 25.53
CA ALA A 101 -0.43 -6.96 26.88
C ALA A 101 -0.01 -8.39 27.28
N LYS A 102 -0.87 -9.38 26.97
CA LYS A 102 -0.56 -10.81 27.18
C LYS A 102 0.64 -11.28 26.38
N GLU A 103 0.76 -10.88 25.10
CA GLU A 103 1.93 -11.21 24.26
C GLU A 103 3.23 -10.61 24.80
N MET A 104 3.15 -9.43 25.43
CA MET A 104 4.30 -8.78 26.07
C MET A 104 4.63 -9.33 27.46
N GLY A 105 3.84 -10.29 27.97
CA GLY A 105 4.04 -10.89 29.29
C GLY A 105 3.80 -9.92 30.46
N LYS A 106 2.94 -8.91 30.25
CA LYS A 106 2.58 -7.90 31.26
C LYS A 106 1.13 -8.04 31.71
#